data_AF-A0A9N9HKE1-F1
#
_entry.id   AF-A0A9N9HKE1-F1
#
_cell.length_a   1.000
_cell.length_b   1.000
_cell.length_c   1.000
_cell.angle_alpha   90.00
_cell.angle_beta   90.00
_cell.angle_gamma   90.00
#
_symmetry.space_group_name_H-M   'P 1'
#
loop_
_entity.id
_entity.type
_entity.pdbx_description
1 polymer ?
#
loop_
_entity_poly.entity_id
_entity_poly.type
_entity_poly.pdbx_seq_one_letter_code
_entity_poly.pdbx_strand_id
1 'polypeptide(L)' 'ITWKSIILEDTSLVITKVTNSSASPDGPANIPWLQTQTTSTQGNGSFSNITFVLRINTKGGVAPSEDKCK' A
#
# COMPACT_ATOMS: atom_id res chain seq x y z
N ILE A 1 -1.04 3.50 -10.07
CA ILE A 1 -0.40 3.87 -8.78
C ILE A 1 0.78 2.95 -8.56
N THR A 2 1.97 3.52 -8.37
CA THR A 2 3.22 2.80 -8.10
C THR A 2 3.66 3.11 -6.67
N TRP A 3 4.09 2.09 -5.94
CA TRP A 3 4.59 2.23 -4.57
C TRP A 3 6.03 1.71 -4.49
N LYS A 4 6.87 2.41 -3.73
CA LYS A 4 8.27 2.08 -3.52
C LYS A 4 8.56 2.04 -2.03
N SER A 5 9.34 1.06 -1.60
CA SER A 5 9.85 0.98 -0.23
C SER A 5 11.27 0.45 -0.20
N ILE A 6 12.00 0.84 0.84
CA ILE A 6 13.37 0.42 1.14
C ILE A 6 13.43 0.08 2.62
N ILE A 7 14.11 -1.02 2.94
CA ILE A 7 14.57 -1.32 4.30
C ILE A 7 16.01 -0.83 4.37
N LEU A 8 16.28 0.14 5.23
CA LEU A 8 17.61 0.79 5.27
C LEU A 8 18.65 -0.13 5.89
N GLU A 9 18.24 -1.01 6.80
CA GLU A 9 19.10 -1.92 7.55
C GLU A 9 19.70 -3.03 6.67
N ASP A 10 18.93 -3.55 5.69
CA ASP A 10 19.38 -4.58 4.75
C ASP A 10 19.54 -4.07 3.30
N THR A 11 19.30 -2.77 3.09
CA THR A 11 19.37 -2.04 1.82
C THR A 11 18.49 -2.60 0.69
N SER A 12 17.57 -3.52 1.00
CA SER A 12 16.68 -4.08 0.01
C SER A 12 15.53 -3.14 -0.31
N LEU A 13 15.13 -3.12 -1.58
CA LEU A 13 14.12 -2.22 -2.13
C LEU A 13 13.14 -3.00 -2.98
N VAL A 14 11.87 -2.60 -2.90
CA VAL A 14 10.79 -3.12 -3.76
C VAL A 14 10.02 -1.98 -4.39
N ILE A 15 9.69 -2.15 -5.68
CA ILE A 15 8.76 -1.30 -6.43
C ILE A 15 7.59 -2.18 -6.86
N THR A 16 6.38 -1.71 -6.59
CA THR A 16 5.15 -2.44 -6.91
C THR A 16 4.14 -1.54 -7.61
N LYS A 17 3.23 -2.14 -8.39
CA LYS A 17 2.11 -1.45 -9.05
C LYS A 17 0.79 -2.06 -8.58
N VAL A 18 -0.22 -1.24 -8.32
CA VAL A 18 -1.58 -1.71 -7.98
C VAL A 18 -2.14 -2.55 -9.13
N THR A 19 -2.64 -3.74 -8.81
CA THR A 19 -3.30 -4.66 -9.76
C THR A 19 -4.75 -4.89 -9.42
N ASN A 20 -5.11 -4.96 -8.13
CA ASN A 20 -6.50 -5.12 -7.68
C ASN A 20 -6.84 -4.15 -6.55
N SER A 21 -8.13 -3.84 -6.43
CA SER A 21 -8.69 -3.07 -5.32
C SER A 21 -10.00 -3.70 -4.85
N SER A 22 -10.25 -3.66 -3.54
CA SER A 22 -11.52 -4.05 -2.94
C SER A 22 -11.96 -2.99 -1.94
N ALA A 23 -13.27 -2.77 -1.81
CA ALA A 23 -13.79 -1.96 -0.71
C ALA A 23 -13.33 -2.55 0.64
N SER A 24 -13.07 -1.69 1.62
CA SER A 24 -12.74 -2.14 2.98
C SER A 24 -13.94 -2.87 3.59
N PRO A 25 -13.74 -4.02 4.26
CA PRO A 25 -14.84 -4.72 4.93
C PRO A 25 -15.42 -3.93 6.10
N ASP A 26 -14.67 -2.97 6.65
CA ASP A 26 -15.11 -2.10 7.75
C ASP A 26 -16.02 -0.94 7.28
N GLY A 27 -16.37 -0.90 5.99
CA GLY A 27 -17.31 0.06 5.41
C GLY A 27 -16.69 1.07 4.45
N PRO A 28 -17.52 1.79 3.68
CA PRO A 28 -17.10 2.62 2.54
C PRO A 28 -16.36 3.91 2.94
N ALA A 29 -16.39 4.30 4.22
CA ALA A 29 -15.66 5.45 4.72
C ALA A 29 -14.15 5.19 4.93
N ASN A 30 -13.71 3.96 4.65
CA ASN A 30 -12.32 3.53 4.81
C ASN A 30 -11.59 3.45 3.46
N ILE A 31 -10.29 3.72 3.45
CA ILE A 31 -9.44 3.54 2.26
C ILE A 31 -9.62 2.09 1.73
N PRO A 32 -9.89 1.89 0.43
CA PRO A 32 -9.98 0.56 -0.16
C PRO A 32 -8.71 -0.27 0.05
N TRP A 33 -8.88 -1.57 0.23
CA TRP A 33 -7.77 -2.51 0.25
C TRP A 33 -7.17 -2.65 -1.14
N LEU A 34 -5.85 -2.73 -1.21
CA LEU A 34 -5.11 -2.84 -2.47
C LEU A 34 -4.21 -4.06 -2.46
N GLN A 35 -4.21 -4.80 -3.56
CA GLN A 35 -3.15 -5.72 -3.90
C GLN A 35 -2.26 -5.06 -4.95
N THR A 36 -0.97 -5.03 -4.69
CA THR A 36 0.04 -4.59 -5.65
C THR A 36 0.94 -5.75 -6.03
N GLN A 37 1.41 -5.76 -7.27
CA GLN A 37 2.37 -6.74 -7.77
C GLN A 37 3.73 -6.09 -7.95
N THR A 38 4.77 -6.80 -7.56
CA THR A 38 6.16 -6.35 -7.71
C THR A 38 6.54 -6.21 -9.17
N THR A 39 7.09 -5.05 -9.51
CA THR A 39 7.65 -4.76 -10.84
C THR A 39 9.17 -4.79 -10.84
N SER A 40 9.80 -4.55 -9.69
CA SER A 40 11.26 -4.59 -9.53
C SER A 40 11.62 -4.77 -8.06
N THR A 41 12.67 -5.55 -7.81
CA THR A 41 13.38 -5.63 -6.52
C THR A 41 14.84 -5.23 -6.71
N GLN A 42 15.49 -4.75 -5.64
CA GLN A 42 16.93 -4.50 -5.60
C GLN A 42 17.48 -4.94 -4.24
N GLY A 43 18.74 -5.40 -4.23
CA GLY A 43 19.38 -5.95 -3.03
C GLY A 43 18.94 -7.38 -2.71
N ASN A 44 19.71 -8.04 -1.85
CA ASN A 44 19.50 -9.44 -1.46
C ASN A 44 18.83 -9.61 -0.09
N GLY A 45 18.29 -8.54 0.48
CA GLY A 45 17.63 -8.55 1.79
C GLY A 45 16.17 -9.02 1.73
N SER A 46 15.39 -8.58 2.70
CA SER A 46 14.00 -9.03 2.94
C SER A 46 13.06 -8.78 1.76
N PHE A 47 13.33 -7.76 0.94
CA PHE A 47 12.54 -7.46 -0.27
C PHE A 47 12.95 -8.23 -1.53
N SER A 48 14.00 -9.05 -1.50
CA SER A 48 14.55 -9.73 -2.69
C SER A 48 13.54 -10.58 -3.47
N ASN A 49 12.63 -11.26 -2.76
CA ASN A 49 11.70 -12.25 -3.34
C ASN A 49 10.21 -11.87 -3.17
N ILE A 50 9.90 -10.61 -2.87
CA ILE A 50 8.51 -10.17 -2.70
C ILE A 50 7.81 -10.13 -4.07
N THR A 51 6.67 -10.81 -4.19
CA THR A 51 5.87 -10.86 -5.41
C THR A 51 4.62 -9.97 -5.34
N PHE A 52 4.04 -9.84 -4.16
CA PHE A 52 2.86 -9.01 -3.92
C PHE A 52 2.99 -8.24 -2.60
N VAL A 53 2.43 -7.04 -2.55
CA VAL A 53 2.24 -6.28 -1.31
C VAL A 53 0.77 -6.00 -1.12
N LEU A 54 0.26 -6.36 0.06
CA LEU A 54 -1.13 -6.12 0.45
C LEU A 54 -1.21 -4.89 1.34
N ARG A 55 -2.06 -3.94 0.97
CA ARG A 55 -2.44 -2.80 1.81
C ARG A 55 -3.85 -3.05 2.29
N ILE A 56 -3.95 -3.63 3.48
CA ILE A 56 -5.19 -4.07 4.11
C ILE A 56 -5.30 -3.47 5.51
N ASN A 57 -6.43 -3.70 6.18
CA ASN A 57 -6.71 -3.19 7.53
C ASN A 57 -6.65 -1.65 7.62
N THR A 58 -6.97 -0.97 6.53
CA THR A 58 -7.04 0.48 6.45
C THR A 58 -8.32 1.02 7.09
N LYS A 59 -8.20 2.14 7.80
CA LYS A 59 -9.32 2.85 8.45
C LYS A 59 -9.32 4.34 8.09
N GLY A 60 -10.50 4.93 7.97
CA GLY A 60 -10.68 6.34 7.61
C GLY A 60 -10.23 6.67 6.19
N GLY A 61 -9.86 7.92 5.93
CA GLY A 61 -9.41 8.39 4.60
C GLY A 61 -10.48 9.11 3.78
N VAL A 62 -11.71 9.17 4.28
CA VAL A 62 -12.67 10.20 3.88
C VAL A 62 -12.27 11.51 4.56
N ALA A 63 -12.14 12.57 3.77
CA ALA A 63 -11.88 13.90 4.30
C ALA A 63 -13.03 14.36 5.22
N PRO A 64 -12.75 15.12 6.29
CA PRO A 64 -13.81 15.72 7.10
C PRO A 64 -14.77 16.56 6.22
N SER A 65 -16.05 16.63 6.60
CA SER A 65 -16.97 17.56 5.93
C SER A 65 -16.52 19.01 6.16
N GLU A 66 -16.85 19.90 5.22
CA GLU A 66 -16.49 21.33 5.33
C GLU A 66 -16.98 21.96 6.64
N ASP A 67 -18.11 21.49 7.18
CA ASP A 67 -18.67 21.95 8.46
C ASP A 67 -17.80 21.61 9.68
N LYS A 68 -16.84 20.70 9.55
CA LYS A 68 -15.85 20.38 10.60
C LYS A 68 -14.63 21.30 10.57
N CYS A 69 -14.51 22.16 9.56
CA CYS A 69 -13.42 23.13 9.39
C CYS A 69 -13.85 24.57 9.76
N LYS A 70 -15.03 24.73 10.38
CA LYS A 70 -15.54 25.99 10.95
C LYS A 70 -15.21 26.06 12.44
#